data_AF-A0AAD9CUT4-F1
#
_entry.id   AF-A0AAD9CUT4-F1
#
_cell.length_a   1.000
_cell.length_b   1.000
_cell.length_c   1.000
_cell.angle_alpha   90.00
_cell.angle_beta   90.00
_cell.angle_gamma   90.00
#
_symmetry.space_group_name_H-M   'P 1'
#
loop_
_entity.id
_entity.type
_entity.pdbx_description
1 polymer ?
#
loop_
_entity_poly.entity_id
_entity_poly.type
_entity_poly.pdbx_seq_one_letter_code
_entity_poly.pdbx_strand_id
1 'polypeptide(L)' 'MPGPLYRDPWAQREAWRRHPIFSKRTQFKAMFPGLGWATAAFVAYVVYDDFIKPKSAHH' A
#
# COMPACT_ATOMS: atom_id res chain seq x y z
N MET A 1 4.10 -28.00 -8.15
CA MET A 1 3.43 -27.89 -6.83
C MET A 1 2.46 -29.06 -6.72
N PRO A 2 2.63 -29.99 -5.76
CA PRO A 2 1.64 -31.04 -5.56
C PRO A 2 0.26 -30.39 -5.31
N GLY A 3 -0.78 -30.97 -5.91
CA GLY A 3 -2.16 -30.50 -5.73
C GLY A 3 -2.60 -30.57 -4.26
N PRO A 4 -3.68 -29.90 -3.88
CA PRO A 4 -4.14 -29.91 -2.50
C PRO A 4 -4.36 -31.34 -1.99
N LEU A 5 -3.82 -31.63 -0.80
CA LEU A 5 -3.89 -32.94 -0.13
C LEU A 5 -5.33 -33.46 0.08
N TYR A 6 -6.31 -32.54 0.09
CA TYR A 6 -7.73 -32.83 0.16
C TYR A 6 -8.49 -31.84 -0.72
N ARG A 7 -9.45 -32.36 -1.51
CA ARG A 7 -10.33 -31.52 -2.33
C ARG A 7 -11.59 -31.23 -1.53
N ASP A 8 -11.69 -30.00 -1.06
CA ASP A 8 -12.89 -29.53 -0.36
C ASP A 8 -14.13 -29.65 -1.27
N PRO A 9 -15.16 -30.44 -0.87
CA PRO A 9 -16.37 -30.65 -1.66
C PRO A 9 -17.22 -29.38 -1.81
N TRP A 10 -17.04 -28.38 -0.95
CA TRP A 10 -17.77 -27.11 -1.01
C TRP A 10 -16.99 -25.99 -1.68
N ALA A 11 -15.78 -26.25 -2.20
CA ALA A 11 -14.95 -25.24 -2.83
C ALA A 11 -15.66 -24.49 -3.97
N GLN A 12 -16.51 -25.18 -4.74
CA GLN A 12 -17.31 -24.55 -5.80
C GLN A 12 -18.43 -23.65 -5.24
N ARG A 13 -19.03 -24.04 -4.10
CA ARG A 13 -20.01 -23.23 -3.39
C ARG A 13 -19.38 -22.01 -2.72
N GLU A 14 -18.15 -22.10 -2.23
CA GLU A 14 -17.44 -20.96 -1.64
C GLU A 14 -16.70 -20.08 -2.67
N ALA A 15 -16.65 -20.49 -3.94
CA ALA A 15 -15.91 -19.79 -4.99
C ALA A 15 -16.37 -18.33 -5.16
N TRP A 16 -17.65 -18.03 -4.97
CA TRP A 16 -18.18 -16.67 -5.06
C TRP A 16 -17.59 -15.71 -4.01
N ARG A 17 -17.17 -16.23 -2.84
CA ARG A 17 -16.52 -15.43 -1.78
C ARG A 17 -15.09 -15.06 -2.14
N ARG A 18 -14.43 -15.89 -2.95
CA ARG A 18 -13.05 -15.70 -3.40
C ARG A 18 -13.00 -14.75 -4.59
N HIS A 19 -13.54 -13.55 -4.41
CA HIS A 19 -13.47 -12.50 -5.43
C HIS A 19 -12.11 -11.79 -5.38
N PRO A 20 -11.46 -11.47 -6.51
CA PRO A 20 -10.19 -10.74 -6.54
C PRO A 20 -10.20 -9.38 -5.80
N ILE A 21 -11.38 -8.74 -5.73
CA ILE A 21 -11.59 -7.50 -4.96
C ILE A 21 -11.30 -7.72 -3.47
N PHE A 22 -11.65 -8.87 -2.92
CA PHE A 22 -11.41 -9.23 -1.51
C PHE A 22 -10.06 -9.91 -1.29
N SER A 23 -9.17 -9.92 -2.30
CA SER A 23 -7.85 -10.51 -2.12
C SER A 23 -7.02 -9.69 -1.13
N LYS A 24 -6.22 -10.37 -0.31
CA LYS A 24 -5.29 -9.72 0.64
C LYS A 24 -4.42 -8.66 -0.04
N ARG A 25 -3.98 -8.93 -1.27
CA ARG A 25 -3.17 -8.00 -2.07
C ARG A 25 -3.89 -6.70 -2.36
N THR A 26 -5.17 -6.75 -2.71
CA THR A 26 -6.00 -5.56 -2.95
C THR A 26 -6.20 -4.77 -1.66
N GLN A 27 -6.46 -5.46 -0.54
CA GLN A 27 -6.59 -4.83 0.77
C GLN A 27 -5.30 -4.12 1.20
N PHE A 28 -4.12 -4.73 1.02
CA PHE A 28 -2.84 -4.11 1.35
C PHE A 28 -2.55 -2.85 0.51
N LYS A 29 -2.91 -2.84 -0.78
CA LYS A 29 -2.76 -1.65 -1.63
C LYS A 29 -3.62 -0.47 -1.17
N ALA A 30 -4.78 -0.76 -0.59
CA ALA A 30 -5.71 0.24 -0.08
C ALA A 30 -5.45 0.64 1.38
N MET A 31 -4.44 0.04 2.05
CA MET A 31 -4.20 0.24 3.48
C MET A 31 -3.77 1.67 3.84
N PHE A 32 -3.10 2.37 2.92
CA PHE A 32 -2.63 3.74 3.14
C PHE A 32 -3.03 4.67 1.99
N PRO A 33 -4.31 5.07 1.93
CA PRO A 33 -4.76 6.00 0.92
C PRO A 33 -4.02 7.34 1.11
N GLY A 34 -3.37 7.82 0.05
CA GLY A 34 -2.69 9.12 0.07
C GLY A 34 -1.25 9.10 0.61
N LEU A 35 -0.70 7.97 1.07
CA LEU A 35 0.69 7.91 1.55
C LEU A 35 1.69 8.36 0.46
N GLY A 36 1.48 7.97 -0.80
CA GLY A 36 2.33 8.40 -1.90
C GLY A 36 2.38 9.92 -2.07
N TRP A 37 1.23 10.59 -1.96
CA TRP A 37 1.15 12.04 -2.04
C TRP A 37 1.76 12.72 -0.81
N ALA A 38 1.49 12.20 0.38
CA ALA A 38 2.07 12.70 1.62
C ALA A 38 3.60 12.60 1.62
N THR A 39 4.15 11.45 1.20
CA THR A 39 5.60 11.27 1.07
C THR A 39 6.19 12.21 0.03
N ALA A 40 5.54 12.39 -1.13
CA ALA A 40 6.02 13.31 -2.16
C ALA A 40 6.04 14.77 -1.66
N ALA A 41 4.97 15.24 -1.02
CA ALA A 41 4.90 16.58 -0.45
C ALA A 41 5.94 16.78 0.66
N PHE A 42 6.12 15.78 1.53
CA PHE A 42 7.12 15.82 2.59
C PHE A 42 8.54 15.92 2.03
N VAL A 43 8.90 15.11 1.03
CA VAL A 43 10.22 15.18 0.39
C VAL A 43 10.44 16.54 -0.27
N ALA A 44 9.43 17.07 -0.98
CA ALA A 44 9.52 18.40 -1.58
C ALA A 44 9.75 19.50 -0.52
N TYR A 45 9.08 19.40 0.63
CA TYR A 45 9.29 20.31 1.76
C TYR A 45 10.72 20.20 2.33
N VAL A 46 11.21 18.99 2.59
CA VAL A 46 12.57 18.78 3.12
C VAL A 46 13.62 19.33 2.15
N VAL A 47 13.48 19.06 0.84
CA VAL A 47 14.39 19.60 -0.16
C VAL A 47 14.40 21.13 -0.16
N TYR A 48 13.21 21.74 -0.05
CA TYR A 48 13.10 23.19 0.03
C TYR A 48 13.76 23.75 1.30
N ASP A 49 13.46 23.20 2.46
CA ASP A 49 13.92 23.73 3.76
C ASP A 49 15.43 23.52 3.97
N ASP A 50 15.97 22.37 3.56
CA ASP A 50 17.37 22.02 3.81
C ASP A 50 18.35 22.57 2.76
N PHE A 51 17.94 22.59 1.48
CA PHE A 51 18.85 22.90 0.36
C PHE A 51 18.58 24.24 -0.32
N ILE A 52 17.33 24.71 -0.35
CA ILE A 52 16.96 25.91 -1.13
C ILE A 52 16.80 27.13 -0.23
N LYS A 53 16.18 26.96 0.93
CA LYS A 53 15.86 28.05 1.85
C LYS A 53 17.16 28.59 2.45
N PRO A 54 17.44 29.90 2.29
CA PRO A 54 18.59 30.51 2.95
C PRO A 54 18.39 30.39 4.46
N LYS A 55 19.32 29.70 5.13
CA LYS A 55 19.32 29.61 6.60
C LYS A 55 19.64 31.01 7.13
N SER A 56 18.68 31.63 7.82
CA SER A 56 18.94 32.90 8.49
C SER A 56 19.96 32.67 9.59
N ALA A 57 21.08 33.38 9.53
CA ALA A 57 22.09 33.37 10.58
C ALA A 57 21.51 34.12 11.79
N HIS A 58 20.82 33.40 12.67
CA HIS A 58 20.55 33.90 14.02
C HIS A 58 21.66 33.37 14.92
N HIS A 59 22.40 34.31 15.51
CA HIS A 59 23.30 34.10 16.65
C HIS A 59 22.62 33.36 17.79
#